data_AF-A0A972FMU2-F1
#
_entry.id   AF-A0A972FMU2-F1
#
_cell.length_a   1.000
_cell.length_b   1.000
_cell.length_c   1.000
_cell.angle_alpha   90.00
_cell.angle_beta   90.00
_cell.angle_gamma   90.00
#
_symmetry.space_group_name_H-M   'P 1'
#
loop_
_entity.id
_entity.type
_entity.pdbx_description
1 polymer ?
#
loop_
_entity_poly.entity_id
_entity_poly.type
_entity_poly.pdbx_seq_one_letter_code
_entity_poly.pdbx_strand_id
1 'polypeptide(L)'
;MSDMREYVPFLAKETLVAAVHEATGIPVARAQAIIEFLTFRGKGGQEFWTQPLVSTGDPSKLYPVFGAVAAPPNLRFALERWMAQLKVKLNERGPAFEEYLRASLIEAVETSPMLSQVAKVIPRDYTFRCADKSFVQIDAVFCVGSQVFVVEVKCILEPTESTSIGTHRVAIEQAVEQAKTRVKLIDEHRDEFIEDMKQFGWRLPPEFHVYPLVAVSTVAHVGVSWDGVPVVDELVLSRFFAGSYERVGLNPGDFKVVQRTYHPFYTDAAEAEANAALYFEQPPQLQQYSEGLQLRKMPMYAVSEDDWGGLVADFVQG
;
A
#
# COMPACT_ATOMS: atom_id res chain seq x y z
N MET A 1 -4.41 39.58 26.16
CA MET A 1 -3.65 38.38 25.77
C MET A 1 -2.48 38.87 24.93
N SER A 2 -1.23 38.54 25.28
CA SER A 2 -0.10 38.88 24.40
C SER A 2 -0.27 38.16 23.07
N ASP A 3 0.12 38.80 21.99
CA ASP A 3 0.03 38.23 20.67
C ASP A 3 0.99 37.05 20.55
N MET A 4 0.47 35.82 20.51
CA MET A 4 1.29 34.61 20.42
C MET A 4 2.21 34.61 19.19
N ARG A 5 1.92 35.45 18.18
CA ARG A 5 2.75 35.62 16.97
C ARG A 5 4.18 36.09 17.28
N GLU A 6 4.43 36.77 18.39
CA GLU A 6 5.77 37.26 18.77
C GLU A 6 6.73 36.13 19.19
N TYR A 7 6.20 34.96 19.55
CA TYR A 7 6.98 33.82 20.04
C TYR A 7 7.16 32.72 18.99
N VAL A 8 6.51 32.85 17.82
CA VAL A 8 6.63 31.84 16.76
C VAL A 8 7.87 32.15 15.92
N PRO A 9 8.83 31.22 15.79
CA PRO A 9 9.99 31.42 14.92
C PRO A 9 9.53 31.60 13.47
N PHE A 10 10.16 32.54 12.76
CA PHE A 10 9.89 32.78 11.34
C PHE A 10 11.19 32.80 10.54
N LEU A 11 11.05 32.47 9.26
CA LEU A 11 12.09 32.58 8.25
C LEU A 11 11.78 33.78 7.36
N ALA A 12 12.76 34.65 7.15
CA ALA A 12 12.67 35.67 6.13
C ALA A 12 12.69 34.97 4.76
N LYS A 13 11.66 35.24 3.94
CA LYS A 13 11.44 34.56 2.67
C LYS A 13 12.60 34.74 1.69
N GLU A 14 13.15 35.93 1.61
CA GLU A 14 14.30 36.25 0.74
C GLU A 14 15.54 35.45 1.16
N THR A 15 15.81 35.37 2.46
CA THR A 15 16.90 34.54 3.02
C THR A 15 16.70 33.06 2.70
N LEU A 16 15.47 32.56 2.84
CA LEU A 16 15.17 31.16 2.53
C LEU A 16 15.34 30.85 1.02
N VAL A 17 14.94 31.76 0.15
CA VAL A 17 15.12 31.62 -1.30
C VAL A 17 16.60 31.64 -1.69
N ALA A 18 17.38 32.54 -1.09
CA ALA A 18 18.83 32.58 -1.28
C ALA A 18 19.49 31.27 -0.81
N ALA A 19 19.10 30.76 0.36
CA ALA A 19 19.63 29.50 0.89
C ALA A 19 19.30 28.30 -0.02
N VAL A 20 18.07 28.21 -0.56
CA VAL A 20 17.71 27.16 -1.52
C VAL A 20 18.50 27.28 -2.82
N HIS A 21 18.67 28.50 -3.34
CA HIS A 21 19.50 28.75 -4.52
C HIS A 21 20.94 28.29 -4.30
N GLU A 22 21.56 28.68 -3.19
CA GLU A 22 22.94 28.33 -2.85
C GLU A 22 23.11 26.82 -2.65
N ALA A 23 22.19 26.18 -1.94
CA ALA A 23 22.27 24.75 -1.63
C ALA A 23 22.03 23.83 -2.85
N THR A 24 21.20 24.26 -3.80
CA THR A 24 20.76 23.40 -4.92
C THR A 24 21.28 23.84 -6.30
N GLY A 25 21.82 25.06 -6.42
CA GLY A 25 22.28 25.64 -7.68
C GLY A 25 21.16 26.04 -8.65
N ILE A 26 19.88 25.88 -8.30
CA ILE A 26 18.76 26.26 -9.18
C ILE A 26 18.63 27.79 -9.26
N PRO A 27 18.23 28.38 -10.40
CA PRO A 27 18.06 29.84 -10.51
C PRO A 27 17.15 30.43 -9.43
N VAL A 28 17.47 31.64 -8.94
CA VAL A 28 16.70 32.34 -7.88
C VAL A 28 15.20 32.38 -8.18
N ALA A 29 14.81 32.64 -9.44
CA ALA A 29 13.40 32.64 -9.85
C ALA A 29 12.71 31.28 -9.65
N ARG A 30 13.43 30.17 -9.84
CA ARG A 30 12.91 28.82 -9.57
C ARG A 30 12.89 28.51 -8.08
N ALA A 31 13.92 28.91 -7.33
CA ALA A 31 13.93 28.78 -5.88
C ALA A 31 12.72 29.52 -5.24
N GLN A 32 12.45 30.73 -5.71
CA GLN A 32 11.25 31.50 -5.34
C GLN A 32 9.96 30.71 -5.62
N ALA A 33 9.82 30.14 -6.82
CA ALA A 33 8.64 29.37 -7.18
C ALA A 33 8.45 28.13 -6.30
N ILE A 34 9.54 27.43 -5.94
CA ILE A 34 9.50 26.28 -5.01
C ILE A 34 9.04 26.73 -3.63
N ILE A 35 9.59 27.82 -3.09
CA ILE A 35 9.18 28.34 -1.78
C ILE A 35 7.70 28.74 -1.79
N GLU A 36 7.21 29.38 -2.85
CA GLU A 36 5.78 29.69 -2.98
C GLU A 36 4.91 28.44 -3.07
N PHE A 37 5.35 27.43 -3.80
CA PHE A 37 4.63 26.16 -3.92
C PHE A 37 4.52 25.42 -2.58
N LEU A 38 5.61 25.39 -1.81
CA LEU A 38 5.68 24.79 -0.47
C LEU A 38 5.01 25.66 0.61
N THR A 39 4.51 26.85 0.25
CA THR A 39 3.79 27.73 1.17
C THR A 39 2.29 27.45 1.13
N PHE A 40 1.73 27.10 2.29
CA PHE A 40 0.31 26.95 2.51
C PHE A 40 -0.37 28.32 2.43
N ARG A 41 -1.37 28.42 1.56
CA ARG A 41 -2.20 29.62 1.33
C ARG A 41 -3.69 29.32 1.49
N GLY A 42 -4.06 28.11 1.92
CA GLY A 42 -5.45 27.67 2.00
C GLY A 42 -6.12 27.50 0.63
N LYS A 43 -5.34 27.24 -0.43
CA LYS A 43 -5.90 26.92 -1.76
C LYS A 43 -6.36 25.45 -1.80
N GLY A 44 -7.33 25.16 -2.67
CA GLY A 44 -7.82 23.78 -2.85
C GLY A 44 -6.68 22.81 -3.18
N GLY A 45 -6.65 21.68 -2.48
CA GLY A 45 -5.61 20.64 -2.63
C GLY A 45 -4.33 20.87 -1.79
N GLN A 46 -4.25 21.96 -1.02
CA GLN A 46 -3.19 22.19 -0.04
C GLN A 46 -3.56 21.63 1.34
N GLU A 47 -2.57 21.10 2.05
CA GLU A 47 -2.64 20.53 3.40
C GLU A 47 -1.39 20.94 4.20
N PHE A 48 -1.53 21.20 5.50
CA PHE A 48 -0.41 21.62 6.36
C PHE A 48 0.76 20.63 6.37
N TRP A 49 0.48 19.35 6.16
CA TRP A 49 1.47 18.27 6.14
C TRP A 49 2.31 18.24 4.85
N THR A 50 1.81 18.84 3.76
CA THR A 50 2.51 18.86 2.45
C THR A 50 3.02 20.24 2.09
N GLN A 51 2.60 21.29 2.79
CA GLN A 51 3.12 22.65 2.67
C GLN A 51 3.80 23.05 3.98
N PRO A 52 5.13 22.82 4.10
CA PRO A 52 5.85 23.01 5.36
C PRO A 52 5.99 24.47 5.80
N LEU A 53 5.54 25.43 4.98
CA LEU A 53 5.64 26.86 5.25
C LEU A 53 4.25 27.46 5.29
N VAL A 54 3.96 28.31 6.26
CA VAL A 54 2.72 29.08 6.33
C VAL A 54 3.06 30.55 6.28
N SER A 55 2.29 31.34 5.54
CA SER A 55 2.40 32.79 5.54
C SER A 55 1.15 33.38 6.17
N THR A 56 1.30 34.04 7.32
CA THR A 56 0.21 34.74 8.02
C THR A 56 0.54 36.22 8.17
N GLY A 57 -0.33 37.08 7.64
CA GLY A 57 -0.17 38.54 7.71
C GLY A 57 0.92 39.08 6.78
N ASP A 58 2.18 38.94 7.17
CA ASP A 58 3.34 39.49 6.45
C ASP A 58 3.87 38.49 5.40
N PRO A 59 3.78 38.79 4.09
CA PRO A 59 4.24 37.89 3.03
C PRO A 59 5.77 37.73 2.95
N SER A 60 6.54 38.56 3.66
CA SER A 60 8.00 38.43 3.78
C SER A 60 8.42 37.41 4.85
N LYS A 61 7.49 37.01 5.72
CA LYS A 61 7.72 36.05 6.80
C LYS A 61 7.03 34.73 6.52
N LEU A 62 7.77 33.64 6.71
CA LEU A 62 7.28 32.27 6.57
C LEU A 62 7.48 31.54 7.90
N TYR A 63 6.43 30.89 8.37
CA TYR A 63 6.42 30.15 9.62
C TYR A 63 6.52 28.66 9.30
N PRO A 64 7.55 27.95 9.79
CA PRO A 64 7.70 26.53 9.54
C PRO A 64 6.66 25.72 10.32
N VAL A 65 5.98 24.81 9.65
CA VAL A 65 5.17 23.77 10.28
C VAL A 65 6.11 22.65 10.67
N PHE A 66 6.65 22.69 11.88
CA PHE A 66 7.66 21.72 12.33
C PHE A 66 7.20 20.27 12.22
N GLY A 67 5.91 19.98 12.40
CA GLY A 67 5.35 18.64 12.14
C GLY A 67 5.60 18.16 10.71
N ALA A 68 5.37 19.02 9.72
CA ALA A 68 5.60 18.69 8.31
C ALA A 68 7.08 18.61 7.91
N VAL A 69 7.98 19.22 8.70
CA VAL A 69 9.43 19.25 8.42
C VAL A 69 10.20 18.16 9.17
N ALA A 70 9.90 17.98 10.46
CA ALA A 70 10.62 17.08 11.36
C ALA A 70 10.00 15.66 11.42
N ALA A 71 8.70 15.56 11.16
CA ALA A 71 7.98 14.30 11.05
C ALA A 71 7.10 14.33 9.79
N PRO A 72 7.71 14.54 8.59
CA PRO A 72 6.93 14.67 7.37
C PRO A 72 6.02 13.45 7.22
N PRO A 73 4.78 13.63 6.72
CA PRO A 73 4.02 12.48 6.26
C PRO A 73 4.88 11.71 5.25
N ASN A 74 4.62 10.42 5.11
CA ASN A 74 5.26 9.55 4.11
C ASN A 74 5.61 10.35 2.83
N LEU A 75 6.89 10.42 2.45
CA LEU A 75 7.35 11.25 1.33
C LEU A 75 6.58 10.96 0.03
N ARG A 76 6.13 9.71 -0.15
CA ARG A 76 5.26 9.32 -1.26
C ARG A 76 3.93 10.07 -1.24
N PHE A 77 3.29 10.18 -0.08
CA PHE A 77 2.07 10.97 0.09
C PHE A 77 2.30 12.44 -0.25
N ALA A 78 3.36 13.05 0.27
CA ALA A 78 3.68 14.45 -0.05
C ALA A 78 3.89 14.65 -1.55
N LEU A 79 4.64 13.76 -2.20
CA LEU A 79 4.88 13.79 -3.63
C LEU A 79 3.58 13.64 -4.44
N GLU A 80 2.71 12.72 -4.07
CA GLU A 80 1.42 12.51 -4.75
C GLU A 80 0.53 13.74 -4.67
N ARG A 81 0.46 14.39 -3.49
CA ARG A 81 -0.26 15.65 -3.31
C ARG A 81 0.34 16.76 -4.15
N TRP A 82 1.66 16.86 -4.19
CA TRP A 82 2.34 17.85 -5.03
C TRP A 82 2.07 17.64 -6.52
N MET A 83 2.14 16.39 -6.99
CA MET A 83 1.81 16.03 -8.37
C MET A 83 0.35 16.37 -8.71
N ALA A 84 -0.59 16.09 -7.80
CA ALA A 84 -2.00 16.47 -7.97
C ALA A 84 -2.18 18.00 -8.05
N GLN A 85 -1.52 18.76 -7.18
CA GLN A 85 -1.56 20.24 -7.20
C GLN A 85 -0.97 20.81 -8.49
N LEU A 86 0.06 20.15 -9.05
CA LEU A 86 0.65 20.46 -10.35
C LEU A 86 -0.16 19.91 -11.54
N LYS A 87 -1.34 19.31 -11.29
CA LYS A 87 -2.25 18.75 -12.29
C LYS A 87 -1.64 17.63 -13.12
N VAL A 88 -0.69 16.89 -12.56
CA VAL A 88 -0.20 15.66 -13.16
C VAL A 88 -1.31 14.62 -13.13
N LYS A 89 -1.49 13.90 -14.24
CA LYS A 89 -2.50 12.86 -14.40
C LYS A 89 -2.14 11.62 -13.58
N LEU A 90 -2.60 11.58 -12.33
CA LEU A 90 -2.33 10.45 -11.43
C LEU A 90 -3.07 9.16 -11.82
N ASN A 91 -4.08 9.24 -12.68
CA ASN A 91 -4.85 8.08 -13.17
C ASN A 91 -4.03 7.15 -14.08
N GLU A 92 -2.93 7.63 -14.66
CA GLU A 92 -2.02 6.79 -15.46
C GLU A 92 -1.21 5.80 -14.59
N ARG A 93 -1.26 5.93 -13.26
CA ARG A 93 -0.54 5.06 -12.32
C ARG A 93 -1.16 3.68 -12.17
N GLY A 94 -2.48 3.54 -12.33
CA GLY A 94 -3.17 2.26 -12.18
C GLY A 94 -2.60 1.19 -13.11
N PRO A 95 -2.68 1.40 -14.43
CA PRO A 95 -2.11 0.46 -15.41
C PRO A 95 -0.60 0.24 -15.23
N ALA A 96 0.16 1.30 -14.92
CA ALA A 96 1.60 1.17 -14.68
C ALA A 96 1.92 0.32 -13.43
N PHE A 97 1.09 0.41 -12.39
CA PHE A 97 1.23 -0.41 -11.18
C PHE A 97 0.81 -1.86 -11.42
N GLU A 98 -0.24 -2.09 -12.22
CA GLU A 98 -0.64 -3.43 -12.67
C GLU A 98 0.50 -4.12 -13.43
N GLU A 99 1.11 -3.42 -14.39
CA GLU A 99 2.27 -3.91 -15.16
C GLU A 99 3.48 -4.18 -14.25
N TYR A 100 3.80 -3.24 -13.36
CA TYR A 100 4.89 -3.39 -12.39
C TYR A 100 4.69 -4.62 -11.49
N LEU A 101 3.50 -4.77 -10.89
CA LEU A 101 3.21 -5.89 -9.99
C LEU A 101 3.31 -7.23 -10.73
N ARG A 102 2.81 -7.29 -11.97
CA ARG A 102 2.93 -8.47 -12.82
C ARG A 102 4.39 -8.81 -13.10
N ALA A 103 5.21 -7.82 -13.45
CA ALA A 103 6.64 -8.01 -13.68
C ALA A 103 7.36 -8.50 -12.41
N SER A 104 7.07 -7.90 -11.25
CA SER A 104 7.61 -8.35 -9.95
C SER A 104 7.21 -9.79 -9.64
N LEU A 105 5.95 -10.19 -9.91
CA LEU A 105 5.49 -11.57 -9.72
C LEU A 105 6.20 -12.56 -10.63
N ILE A 106 6.41 -12.20 -11.91
CA ILE A 106 7.16 -13.02 -12.86
C ILE A 106 8.59 -13.22 -12.35
N GLU A 107 9.28 -12.13 -12.01
CA GLU A 107 10.65 -12.18 -11.48
C GLU A 107 10.72 -13.03 -10.21
N ALA A 108 9.78 -12.84 -9.28
CA ALA A 108 9.72 -13.60 -8.03
C ALA A 108 9.51 -15.11 -8.28
N VAL A 109 8.65 -15.49 -9.21
CA VAL A 109 8.43 -16.89 -9.60
C VAL A 109 9.66 -17.48 -10.28
N GLU A 110 10.22 -16.79 -11.27
CA GLU A 110 11.37 -17.27 -12.06
C GLU A 110 12.63 -17.44 -11.19
N THR A 111 12.84 -16.54 -10.24
CA THR A 111 13.97 -16.58 -9.30
C THR A 111 13.73 -17.46 -8.09
N SER A 112 12.51 -18.00 -7.92
CA SER A 112 12.18 -18.86 -6.78
C SER A 112 12.99 -20.16 -6.82
N PRO A 113 13.79 -20.46 -5.77
CA PRO A 113 14.57 -21.69 -5.71
C PRO A 113 13.71 -22.96 -5.71
N MET A 114 12.48 -22.88 -5.20
CA MET A 114 11.59 -24.03 -5.01
C MET A 114 10.39 -24.01 -5.97
N LEU A 115 9.90 -22.83 -6.36
CA LEU A 115 8.63 -22.72 -7.08
C LEU A 115 8.75 -22.45 -8.57
N SER A 116 9.92 -22.12 -9.10
CA SER A 116 10.10 -21.77 -10.52
C SER A 116 9.63 -22.85 -11.51
N GLN A 117 9.51 -24.12 -11.08
CA GLN A 117 9.03 -25.23 -11.90
C GLN A 117 7.52 -25.49 -11.78
N VAL A 118 6.88 -25.07 -10.68
CA VAL A 118 5.48 -25.39 -10.36
C VAL A 118 4.56 -24.18 -10.34
N ALA A 119 5.11 -22.98 -10.17
CA ALA A 119 4.39 -21.73 -10.18
C ALA A 119 4.49 -21.07 -11.55
N LYS A 120 3.43 -20.34 -11.93
CA LYS A 120 3.38 -19.60 -13.19
C LYS A 120 2.60 -18.31 -13.00
N VAL A 121 2.90 -17.32 -13.84
CA VAL A 121 2.20 -16.03 -13.88
C VAL A 121 1.75 -15.78 -15.32
N ILE A 122 0.55 -15.22 -15.51
CA ILE A 122 0.15 -14.73 -16.83
C ILE A 122 0.94 -13.44 -17.11
N PRO A 123 1.79 -13.40 -18.16
CA PRO A 123 2.80 -12.35 -18.31
C PRO A 123 2.29 -11.06 -18.96
N ARG A 124 0.99 -10.97 -19.23
CA ARG A 124 0.34 -9.86 -19.94
C ARG A 124 -1.07 -9.65 -19.41
N ASP A 125 -1.70 -8.59 -19.87
CA ASP A 125 -3.12 -8.34 -19.60
C ASP A 125 -3.98 -9.53 -20.02
N TYR A 126 -4.91 -9.88 -19.15
CA TYR A 126 -5.71 -11.07 -19.29
C TYR A 126 -7.19 -10.73 -19.28
N THR A 127 -7.91 -11.21 -20.28
CA THR A 127 -9.37 -11.16 -20.33
C THR A 127 -9.85 -12.59 -20.51
N PHE A 128 -10.47 -13.13 -19.47
CA PHE A 128 -11.14 -14.42 -19.57
C PHE A 128 -12.45 -14.23 -20.32
N ARG A 129 -12.66 -14.99 -21.39
CA ARG A 129 -13.83 -14.90 -22.27
C ARG A 129 -14.49 -16.26 -22.36
N CYS A 130 -15.77 -16.32 -22.01
CA CYS A 130 -16.55 -17.55 -22.03
C CYS A 130 -17.37 -17.65 -23.33
N ALA A 131 -17.77 -18.87 -23.68
CA ALA A 131 -18.56 -19.17 -24.88
C ALA A 131 -19.96 -18.51 -24.84
N ASP A 132 -20.51 -18.28 -23.66
CA ASP A 132 -21.79 -17.59 -23.44
C ASP A 132 -21.71 -16.07 -23.60
N LYS A 133 -20.54 -15.55 -23.99
CA LYS A 133 -20.19 -14.13 -24.16
C LYS A 133 -20.02 -13.34 -22.86
N SER A 134 -20.07 -14.00 -21.69
CA SER A 134 -19.56 -13.39 -20.47
C SER A 134 -18.04 -13.23 -20.59
N PHE A 135 -17.50 -12.18 -19.97
CA PHE A 135 -16.06 -11.95 -19.93
C PHE A 135 -15.71 -11.10 -18.72
N VAL A 136 -14.47 -11.24 -18.26
CA VAL A 136 -13.92 -10.38 -17.22
C VAL A 136 -12.45 -10.08 -17.49
N GLN A 137 -12.06 -8.83 -17.30
CA GLN A 137 -10.65 -8.45 -17.28
C GLN A 137 -10.09 -8.75 -15.89
N ILE A 138 -8.90 -9.33 -15.83
CA ILE A 138 -8.22 -9.69 -14.59
C ILE A 138 -6.85 -9.06 -14.60
N ASP A 139 -6.55 -8.32 -13.54
CA ASP A 139 -5.35 -7.50 -13.49
C ASP A 139 -4.11 -8.38 -13.37
N ALA A 140 -4.08 -9.39 -12.50
CA ALA A 140 -3.05 -10.44 -12.54
C ALA A 140 -3.58 -11.82 -12.14
N VAL A 141 -2.96 -12.86 -12.70
CA VAL A 141 -3.24 -14.26 -12.35
C VAL A 141 -1.92 -14.99 -12.20
N PHE A 142 -1.78 -15.73 -11.11
CA PHE A 142 -0.68 -16.65 -10.91
C PHE A 142 -1.18 -17.97 -10.32
N CYS A 143 -0.37 -19.02 -10.41
CA CYS A 143 -0.64 -20.27 -9.75
C CYS A 143 0.58 -20.78 -9.00
N VAL A 144 0.34 -21.64 -8.02
CA VAL A 144 1.31 -22.49 -7.34
C VAL A 144 0.73 -23.90 -7.40
N GLY A 145 1.22 -24.73 -8.33
CA GLY A 145 0.61 -26.03 -8.59
C GLY A 145 -0.87 -25.91 -9.00
N SER A 146 -1.76 -26.51 -8.21
CA SER A 146 -3.23 -26.50 -8.39
C SER A 146 -3.93 -25.29 -7.75
N GLN A 147 -3.21 -24.41 -7.04
CA GLN A 147 -3.77 -23.22 -6.42
C GLN A 147 -3.64 -22.03 -7.37
N VAL A 148 -4.75 -21.49 -7.86
CA VAL A 148 -4.82 -20.33 -8.76
C VAL A 148 -5.26 -19.10 -7.98
N PHE A 149 -4.55 -18.00 -8.16
CA PHE A 149 -4.83 -16.73 -7.49
C PHE A 149 -5.22 -15.68 -8.54
N VAL A 150 -6.39 -15.08 -8.33
CA VAL A 150 -6.96 -14.01 -9.15
C VAL A 150 -6.77 -12.71 -8.39
N VAL A 151 -5.90 -11.86 -8.91
CA VAL A 151 -5.45 -10.66 -8.22
C VAL A 151 -6.14 -9.43 -8.81
N GLU A 152 -6.89 -8.72 -7.97
CA GLU A 152 -7.35 -7.35 -8.22
C GLU A 152 -6.28 -6.38 -7.74
N VAL A 153 -5.79 -5.51 -8.61
CA VAL A 153 -4.69 -4.60 -8.30
C VAL A 153 -5.21 -3.19 -8.14
N LYS A 154 -4.92 -2.55 -7.00
CA LYS A 154 -5.33 -1.17 -6.72
C LYS A 154 -4.14 -0.28 -6.42
N CYS A 155 -3.90 0.67 -7.32
CA CYS A 155 -3.03 1.81 -7.07
C CYS A 155 -3.83 2.92 -6.38
N ILE A 156 -3.73 3.00 -5.05
CA ILE A 156 -4.47 3.94 -4.21
C ILE A 156 -3.52 4.83 -3.39
N LEU A 157 -4.02 5.96 -2.92
CA LEU A 157 -3.24 6.90 -2.11
C LEU A 157 -3.10 6.36 -0.69
N GLU A 158 -1.92 6.51 -0.10
CA GLU A 158 -1.71 6.18 1.31
C GLU A 158 -2.58 7.09 2.19
N PRO A 159 -3.44 6.54 3.06
CA PRO A 159 -4.29 7.34 3.92
C PRO A 159 -3.46 7.95 5.07
N THR A 160 -3.62 9.24 5.32
CA THR A 160 -2.89 9.98 6.38
C THR A 160 -3.82 10.61 7.42
N GLU A 161 -5.11 10.67 7.15
CA GLU A 161 -6.14 11.28 8.00
C GLU A 161 -7.39 10.39 8.04
N SER A 162 -8.21 10.53 9.09
CA SER A 162 -9.37 9.65 9.32
C SER A 162 -10.34 9.57 8.14
N THR A 163 -10.56 10.69 7.43
CA THR A 163 -11.38 10.73 6.21
C THR A 163 -10.77 9.91 5.09
N SER A 164 -9.47 10.04 4.87
CA SER A 164 -8.74 9.27 3.85
C SER A 164 -8.67 7.77 4.17
N ILE A 165 -8.63 7.39 5.46
CA ILE A 165 -8.75 5.97 5.89
C ILE A 165 -10.10 5.40 5.44
N GLY A 166 -11.19 6.15 5.65
CA GLY A 166 -12.53 5.75 5.20
C GLY A 166 -12.61 5.60 3.67
N THR A 167 -12.03 6.53 2.90
CA THR A 167 -11.99 6.43 1.44
C THR A 167 -11.15 5.24 0.96
N HIS A 168 -10.00 4.99 1.60
CA HIS A 168 -9.15 3.85 1.30
C HIS A 168 -9.91 2.54 1.53
N ARG A 169 -10.57 2.40 2.68
CA ARG A 169 -11.42 1.25 3.00
C ARG A 169 -12.51 0.98 1.95
N VAL A 170 -13.23 2.01 1.50
CA VAL A 170 -14.25 1.85 0.45
C VAL A 170 -13.64 1.34 -0.87
N ALA A 171 -12.44 1.79 -1.21
CA ALA A 171 -11.74 1.29 -2.40
C ALA A 171 -11.34 -0.19 -2.25
N ILE A 172 -10.93 -0.63 -1.06
CA ILE A 172 -10.68 -2.04 -0.75
C ILE A 172 -11.96 -2.87 -0.84
N GLU A 173 -13.05 -2.41 -0.23
CA GLU A 173 -14.36 -3.08 -0.30
C GLU A 173 -14.79 -3.31 -1.77
N GLN A 174 -14.62 -2.31 -2.63
CA GLN A 174 -14.91 -2.44 -4.06
C GLN A 174 -13.99 -3.43 -4.78
N ALA A 175 -12.69 -3.43 -4.43
CA ALA A 175 -11.70 -4.35 -5.01
C ALA A 175 -11.99 -5.82 -4.63
N VAL A 176 -12.44 -6.04 -3.40
CA VAL A 176 -12.85 -7.35 -2.88
C VAL A 176 -14.03 -7.91 -3.69
N GLU A 177 -15.07 -7.10 -3.90
CA GLU A 177 -16.22 -7.52 -4.70
C GLU A 177 -15.84 -7.84 -6.16
N GLN A 178 -14.93 -7.05 -6.73
CA GLN A 178 -14.40 -7.30 -8.08
C GLN A 178 -13.61 -8.62 -8.14
N ALA A 179 -12.71 -8.86 -7.20
CA ALA A 179 -11.95 -10.11 -7.10
C ALA A 179 -12.88 -11.32 -6.94
N LYS A 180 -13.89 -11.26 -6.06
CA LYS A 180 -14.89 -12.32 -5.88
C LYS A 180 -15.69 -12.60 -7.15
N THR A 181 -16.12 -11.54 -7.83
CA THR A 181 -16.88 -11.68 -9.09
C THR A 181 -16.04 -12.36 -10.18
N ARG A 182 -14.75 -12.02 -10.28
CA ARG A 182 -13.80 -12.63 -11.22
C ARG A 182 -13.59 -14.11 -10.93
N VAL A 183 -13.38 -14.47 -9.66
CA VAL A 183 -13.24 -15.87 -9.23
C VAL A 183 -14.51 -16.66 -9.52
N LYS A 184 -15.67 -16.10 -9.18
CA LYS A 184 -16.97 -16.74 -9.44
C LYS A 184 -17.15 -17.07 -10.92
N LEU A 185 -16.77 -16.17 -11.83
CA LEU A 185 -16.87 -16.43 -13.27
C LEU A 185 -15.96 -17.61 -13.69
N ILE A 186 -14.76 -17.71 -13.12
CA ILE A 186 -13.86 -18.84 -13.38
C ILE A 186 -14.46 -20.14 -12.84
N ASP A 187 -15.05 -20.12 -11.65
CA ASP A 187 -15.70 -21.30 -11.06
C ASP A 187 -16.94 -21.76 -11.82
N GLU A 188 -17.68 -20.84 -12.45
CA GLU A 188 -18.83 -21.17 -13.31
C GLU A 188 -18.39 -21.74 -14.67
N HIS A 189 -17.17 -21.42 -15.14
CA HIS A 189 -16.64 -21.80 -16.47
C HIS A 189 -15.27 -22.50 -16.39
N ARG A 190 -15.10 -23.43 -15.44
CA ARG A 190 -13.79 -24.04 -15.12
C ARG A 190 -13.12 -24.75 -16.29
N ASP A 191 -13.87 -25.52 -17.07
CA ASP A 191 -13.32 -26.25 -18.22
C ASP A 191 -12.80 -25.29 -19.29
N GLU A 192 -13.51 -24.19 -19.52
CA GLU A 192 -13.09 -23.13 -20.45
C GLU A 192 -11.83 -22.43 -19.93
N PHE A 193 -11.75 -22.17 -18.62
CA PHE A 193 -10.56 -21.60 -18.00
C PHE A 193 -9.34 -22.53 -18.13
N ILE A 194 -9.50 -23.83 -17.87
CA ILE A 194 -8.42 -24.83 -18.05
C ILE A 194 -7.92 -24.83 -19.51
N GLU A 195 -8.84 -24.80 -20.48
CA GLU A 195 -8.47 -24.74 -21.89
C GLU A 195 -7.72 -23.45 -22.23
N ASP A 196 -8.24 -22.31 -21.78
CA ASP A 196 -7.65 -20.99 -22.04
C ASP A 196 -6.25 -20.87 -21.41
N MET A 197 -6.03 -21.47 -20.24
CA MET A 197 -4.73 -21.51 -19.56
C MET A 197 -3.64 -22.26 -20.34
N LYS A 198 -4.01 -23.17 -21.27
CA LYS A 198 -3.03 -23.87 -22.12
C LYS A 198 -2.25 -22.92 -23.02
N GLN A 199 -2.83 -21.77 -23.40
CA GLN A 199 -2.13 -20.77 -24.23
C GLN A 199 -0.91 -20.16 -23.51
N PHE A 200 -0.91 -20.19 -22.17
CA PHE A 200 0.19 -19.74 -21.33
C PHE A 200 1.12 -20.89 -20.91
N GLY A 201 0.89 -22.09 -21.45
CA GLY A 201 1.63 -23.31 -21.11
C GLY A 201 1.29 -23.87 -19.73
N TRP A 202 0.17 -23.46 -19.11
CA TRP A 202 -0.27 -24.00 -17.83
C TRP A 202 -0.93 -25.37 -18.06
N ARG A 203 -0.73 -26.29 -17.12
CA ARG A 203 -1.37 -27.61 -17.11
C ARG A 203 -2.12 -27.75 -15.80
N LEU A 204 -3.26 -27.05 -15.70
CA LEU A 204 -4.10 -27.11 -14.51
C LEU A 204 -4.83 -28.46 -14.43
N PRO A 205 -4.88 -29.08 -13.24
CA PRO A 205 -5.73 -30.23 -13.02
C PRO A 205 -7.22 -29.82 -12.98
N PRO A 206 -8.17 -30.73 -13.25
CA PRO A 206 -9.61 -30.44 -13.11
C PRO A 206 -10.02 -29.90 -11.72
N GLU A 207 -9.38 -30.41 -10.68
CA GLU A 207 -9.61 -30.12 -9.26
C GLU A 207 -8.83 -28.91 -8.70
N PHE A 208 -8.44 -27.96 -9.55
CA PHE A 208 -7.74 -26.73 -9.10
C PHE A 208 -8.59 -25.86 -8.16
N HIS A 209 -7.96 -25.06 -7.31
CA HIS A 209 -8.67 -24.11 -6.44
C HIS A 209 -8.41 -22.70 -6.90
N VAL A 210 -9.42 -21.81 -6.79
CA VAL A 210 -9.30 -20.41 -7.22
C VAL A 210 -9.54 -19.50 -6.03
N TYR A 211 -8.58 -18.62 -5.76
CA TYR A 211 -8.63 -17.70 -4.63
C TYR A 211 -8.64 -16.26 -5.13
N PRO A 212 -9.54 -15.42 -4.59
CA PRO A 212 -9.47 -13.98 -4.80
C PRO A 212 -8.33 -13.40 -3.95
N LEU A 213 -7.66 -12.39 -4.50
CA LEU A 213 -6.62 -11.64 -3.80
C LEU A 213 -6.71 -10.17 -4.19
N VAL A 214 -6.49 -9.26 -3.24
CA VAL A 214 -6.37 -7.82 -3.53
C VAL A 214 -4.94 -7.39 -3.27
N ALA A 215 -4.28 -6.82 -4.29
CA ALA A 215 -2.94 -6.26 -4.16
C ALA A 215 -2.98 -4.73 -4.21
N VAL A 216 -2.39 -4.07 -3.22
CA VAL A 216 -2.40 -2.60 -3.09
C VAL A 216 -1.00 -2.00 -3.23
N SER A 217 -0.94 -0.74 -3.67
CA SER A 217 0.30 0.04 -3.76
C SER A 217 0.76 0.68 -2.44
N THR A 218 -0.02 0.49 -1.38
CA THR A 218 0.12 1.14 -0.06
C THR A 218 0.26 0.12 1.04
N VAL A 219 0.70 0.53 2.23
CA VAL A 219 0.80 -0.39 3.38
C VAL A 219 -0.50 -0.50 4.17
N ALA A 220 -1.38 0.51 4.07
CA ALA A 220 -2.67 0.48 4.74
C ALA A 220 -3.52 -0.74 4.34
N HIS A 221 -4.08 -1.42 5.34
CA HIS A 221 -4.90 -2.64 5.25
C HIS A 221 -4.18 -3.91 4.78
N VAL A 222 -2.88 -3.86 4.47
CA VAL A 222 -2.09 -5.07 4.14
C VAL A 222 -2.04 -6.02 5.33
N GLY A 223 -2.23 -7.32 5.07
CA GLY A 223 -2.28 -8.36 6.10
C GLY A 223 -3.63 -8.50 6.81
N VAL A 224 -4.66 -7.80 6.33
CA VAL A 224 -6.03 -7.93 6.82
C VAL A 224 -6.88 -8.51 5.70
N SER A 225 -7.60 -9.60 5.99
CA SER A 225 -8.60 -10.13 5.07
C SER A 225 -9.91 -9.36 5.20
N TRP A 226 -10.43 -8.91 4.07
CA TRP A 226 -11.71 -8.23 3.99
C TRP A 226 -12.75 -9.16 3.36
N ASP A 227 -13.79 -9.51 4.13
CA ASP A 227 -14.82 -10.46 3.72
C ASP A 227 -14.23 -11.77 3.16
N GLY A 228 -13.20 -12.29 3.83
CA GLY A 228 -12.48 -13.52 3.46
C GLY A 228 -11.49 -13.38 2.29
N VAL A 229 -11.29 -12.18 1.74
CA VAL A 229 -10.33 -11.92 0.66
C VAL A 229 -9.08 -11.23 1.23
N PRO A 230 -7.88 -11.84 1.09
CA PRO A 230 -6.68 -11.22 1.63
C PRO A 230 -6.27 -9.96 0.87
N VAL A 231 -5.82 -8.96 1.63
CA VAL A 231 -5.21 -7.73 1.10
C VAL A 231 -3.70 -7.79 1.31
N VAL A 232 -2.95 -7.76 0.22
CA VAL A 232 -1.49 -7.91 0.19
C VAL A 232 -0.83 -6.74 -0.54
N ASP A 233 0.48 -6.61 -0.42
CA ASP A 233 1.30 -5.74 -1.26
C ASP A 233 2.33 -6.56 -2.06
N GLU A 234 3.13 -5.87 -2.87
CA GLU A 234 4.21 -6.49 -3.65
C GLU A 234 5.20 -7.24 -2.76
N LEU A 235 5.50 -6.72 -1.56
CA LEU A 235 6.48 -7.33 -0.67
C LEU A 235 5.96 -8.65 -0.10
N VAL A 236 4.69 -8.73 0.33
CA VAL A 236 4.07 -9.98 0.80
C VAL A 236 4.08 -11.02 -0.33
N LEU A 237 3.74 -10.61 -1.55
CA LEU A 237 3.76 -11.47 -2.74
C LEU A 237 5.17 -11.98 -3.06
N SER A 238 6.16 -11.09 -3.22
CA SER A 238 7.52 -11.47 -3.60
C SER A 238 8.20 -12.31 -2.52
N ARG A 239 7.92 -12.04 -1.24
CA ARG A 239 8.45 -12.84 -0.13
C ARG A 239 7.93 -14.27 -0.11
N PHE A 240 6.68 -14.50 -0.52
CA PHE A 240 6.17 -15.87 -0.64
C PHE A 240 7.08 -16.72 -1.53
N PHE A 241 7.42 -16.22 -2.71
CA PHE A 241 8.26 -16.94 -3.69
C PHE A 241 9.74 -17.00 -3.29
N ALA A 242 10.21 -16.07 -2.46
CA ALA A 242 11.52 -16.15 -1.83
C ALA A 242 11.60 -17.30 -0.79
N GLY A 243 10.46 -17.79 -0.29
CA GLY A 243 10.34 -18.97 0.57
C GLY A 243 10.75 -18.77 2.02
N SER A 244 11.23 -17.58 2.40
CA SER A 244 11.57 -17.24 3.77
C SER A 244 11.58 -15.73 4.00
N TYR A 245 11.57 -15.34 5.28
CA TYR A 245 11.98 -14.02 5.69
C TYR A 245 13.10 -14.08 6.71
N GLU A 246 13.87 -12.99 6.75
CA GLU A 246 15.01 -12.83 7.63
C GLU A 246 14.65 -11.89 8.79
N ARG A 247 15.04 -12.26 10.00
CA ARG A 247 15.12 -11.37 11.15
C ARG A 247 16.58 -11.06 11.45
N VAL A 248 16.88 -9.80 11.68
CA VAL A 248 18.23 -9.33 12.02
C VAL A 248 18.27 -8.85 13.46
N GLY A 249 19.23 -9.38 14.23
CA GLY A 249 19.59 -8.83 15.53
C GLY A 249 20.59 -7.71 15.32
N LEU A 250 20.32 -6.53 15.90
CA LEU A 250 21.18 -5.36 15.81
C LEU A 250 21.85 -5.08 17.15
N ASN A 251 23.11 -4.65 17.12
CA ASN A 251 23.77 -4.10 18.29
C ASN A 251 23.14 -2.74 18.64
N PRO A 252 22.65 -2.51 19.88
CA PRO A 252 22.01 -1.25 20.26
C PRO A 252 22.91 -0.01 20.13
N GLY A 253 24.23 -0.17 20.24
CA GLY A 253 25.16 0.97 20.25
C GLY A 253 25.49 1.53 18.86
N ASP A 254 25.54 0.67 17.83
CA ASP A 254 25.98 1.05 16.48
C ASP A 254 25.11 0.49 15.35
N PHE A 255 24.00 -0.17 15.69
CA PHE A 255 23.05 -0.79 14.76
C PHE A 255 23.66 -1.79 13.78
N LYS A 256 24.87 -2.32 14.06
CA LYS A 256 25.45 -3.37 13.23
C LYS A 256 24.68 -4.68 13.41
N VAL A 257 24.50 -5.41 12.31
CA VAL A 257 23.91 -6.75 12.33
C VAL A 257 24.85 -7.69 13.07
N VAL A 258 24.38 -8.26 14.17
CA VAL A 258 25.11 -9.24 14.99
C VAL A 258 24.61 -10.66 14.79
N GLN A 259 23.35 -10.83 14.36
CA GLN A 259 22.74 -12.13 14.14
C GLN A 259 21.73 -12.05 13.00
N ARG A 260 21.63 -13.14 12.24
CA ARG A 260 20.63 -13.34 11.19
C ARG A 260 19.89 -14.64 11.47
N THR A 261 18.57 -14.60 11.49
CA THR A 261 17.71 -15.77 11.66
C THR A 261 16.76 -15.86 10.49
N TYR A 262 16.76 -16.99 9.79
CA TYR A 262 15.88 -17.25 8.67
C TYR A 262 14.67 -18.04 9.14
N HIS A 263 13.48 -17.58 8.75
CA HIS A 263 12.21 -18.22 9.04
C HIS A 263 11.62 -18.69 7.71
N PRO A 264 11.72 -19.99 7.37
CA PRO A 264 11.13 -20.52 6.15
C PRO A 264 9.60 -20.46 6.24
N PHE A 265 8.94 -20.19 5.11
CA PHE A 265 7.49 -20.29 4.96
C PHE A 265 7.05 -21.70 4.59
N TYR A 266 7.92 -22.41 3.89
CA TYR A 266 7.77 -23.78 3.45
C TYR A 266 9.17 -24.37 3.18
N THR A 267 9.25 -25.69 3.16
CA THR A 267 10.49 -26.45 2.96
C THR A 267 10.58 -27.09 1.58
N ASP A 268 9.45 -27.25 0.90
CA ASP A 268 9.36 -27.75 -0.47
C ASP A 268 8.15 -27.15 -1.22
N ALA A 269 8.06 -27.50 -2.51
CA ALA A 269 7.00 -27.01 -3.40
C ALA A 269 5.59 -27.52 -3.03
N ALA A 270 5.47 -28.71 -2.46
CA ALA A 270 4.17 -29.28 -2.10
C ALA A 270 3.63 -28.61 -0.83
N GLU A 271 4.49 -28.33 0.14
CA GLU A 271 4.14 -27.54 1.32
C GLU A 271 3.79 -26.11 0.93
N ALA A 272 4.54 -25.50 0.00
CA ALA A 272 4.22 -24.18 -0.52
C ALA A 272 2.84 -24.12 -1.17
N GLU A 273 2.52 -25.11 -2.01
CA GLU A 273 1.21 -25.25 -2.64
C GLU A 273 0.10 -25.40 -1.58
N ALA A 274 0.26 -26.30 -0.61
CA ALA A 274 -0.74 -26.52 0.43
C ALA A 274 -0.98 -25.29 1.32
N ASN A 275 0.06 -24.48 1.55
CA ASN A 275 0.02 -23.34 2.47
C ASN A 275 -0.18 -21.99 1.77
N ALA A 276 -0.20 -21.92 0.43
CA ALA A 276 -0.20 -20.66 -0.31
C ALA A 276 -1.37 -19.74 0.08
N ALA A 277 -2.59 -20.28 0.13
CA ALA A 277 -3.78 -19.50 0.51
C ALA A 277 -3.68 -18.95 1.94
N LEU A 278 -3.27 -19.80 2.89
CA LEU A 278 -3.12 -19.43 4.29
C LEU A 278 -2.03 -18.36 4.48
N TYR A 279 -0.91 -18.46 3.74
CA TYR A 279 0.15 -17.46 3.78
C TYR A 279 -0.37 -16.07 3.39
N PHE A 280 -1.15 -15.96 2.31
CA PHE A 280 -1.66 -14.66 1.88
C PHE A 280 -2.73 -14.13 2.82
N GLU A 281 -3.55 -15.00 3.41
CA GLU A 281 -4.53 -14.64 4.43
C GLU A 281 -3.88 -14.14 5.71
N GLN A 282 -2.75 -14.73 6.11
CA GLN A 282 -2.06 -14.44 7.35
C GLN A 282 -0.53 -14.34 7.12
N PRO A 283 -0.04 -13.25 6.51
CA PRO A 283 1.38 -13.11 6.21
C PRO A 283 2.22 -13.16 7.50
N PRO A 284 3.13 -14.15 7.68
CA PRO A 284 3.85 -14.35 8.95
C PRO A 284 4.71 -13.15 9.38
N GLN A 285 5.14 -12.33 8.41
CA GLN A 285 5.90 -11.10 8.66
C GLN A 285 5.07 -10.05 9.40
N LEU A 286 3.75 -10.08 9.24
CA LEU A 286 2.80 -9.16 9.84
C LEU A 286 2.18 -9.69 11.13
N GLN A 287 2.19 -11.01 11.31
CA GLN A 287 1.62 -11.69 12.48
C GLN A 287 2.21 -11.19 13.81
N GLN A 288 3.50 -10.87 13.86
CA GLN A 288 4.13 -10.32 15.07
C GLN A 288 3.53 -8.98 15.51
N TYR A 289 2.98 -8.19 14.58
CA TYR A 289 2.33 -6.93 14.91
C TYR A 289 0.92 -7.17 15.40
N SER A 290 0.16 -8.07 14.76
CA SER A 290 -1.21 -8.38 15.19
C SER A 290 -1.26 -9.11 16.54
N GLU A 291 -0.32 -10.03 16.82
CA GLU A 291 -0.19 -10.70 18.12
C GLU A 291 0.18 -9.73 19.26
N GLY A 292 0.86 -8.63 18.92
CA GLY A 292 1.20 -7.58 19.88
C GLY A 292 0.06 -6.62 20.19
N LEU A 293 -1.07 -6.67 19.47
CA LEU A 293 -2.21 -5.78 19.71
C LEU A 293 -3.09 -6.30 20.84
N GLN A 294 -3.27 -5.47 21.86
CA GLN A 294 -4.20 -5.73 22.96
C GLN A 294 -5.42 -4.82 22.85
N LEU A 295 -6.61 -5.41 22.95
CA LEU A 295 -7.86 -4.67 23.01
C LEU A 295 -7.95 -3.84 24.30
N ARG A 296 -7.91 -2.52 24.15
CA ARG A 296 -8.14 -1.56 25.23
C ARG A 296 -9.58 -1.07 25.18
N LYS A 297 -10.33 -1.31 26.24
CA LYS A 297 -11.68 -0.75 26.41
C LYS A 297 -11.59 0.49 27.28
N MET A 298 -12.04 1.63 26.75
CA MET A 298 -12.10 2.90 27.46
C MET A 298 -13.55 3.30 27.69
N PRO A 299 -13.98 3.58 28.93
CA PRO A 299 -15.30 4.13 29.16
C PRO A 299 -15.36 5.54 28.59
N MET A 300 -16.36 5.79 27.76
CA MET A 300 -16.84 7.13 27.44
C MET A 300 -18.00 7.45 28.35
N TYR A 301 -17.80 8.44 29.20
CA TYR A 301 -18.84 8.94 30.09
C TYR A 301 -19.68 9.99 29.36
N ALA A 302 -21.00 9.89 29.50
CA ALA A 302 -21.91 10.93 29.03
C ALA A 302 -21.62 12.24 29.77
N VAL A 303 -21.55 13.36 29.05
CA VAL A 303 -21.30 14.69 29.62
C VAL A 303 -22.60 15.36 30.08
N SER A 304 -23.74 14.96 29.48
CA SER A 304 -25.09 15.40 29.83
C SER A 304 -26.11 14.24 29.73
N GLU A 305 -27.35 14.45 30.18
CA GLU A 305 -28.44 13.45 30.09
C GLU A 305 -28.85 13.13 28.64
N ASP A 306 -28.54 14.04 27.71
CA ASP A 306 -28.78 13.87 26.26
C ASP A 306 -27.59 13.21 25.53
N ASP A 307 -26.47 12.99 26.22
CA ASP A 307 -25.27 12.40 25.63
C ASP A 307 -25.25 10.87 25.72
N TRP A 308 -24.64 10.25 24.72
CA TRP A 308 -24.37 8.82 24.73
C TRP A 308 -23.17 8.49 25.63
N GLY A 309 -23.36 7.53 26.55
CA GLY A 309 -22.29 6.85 27.27
C GLY A 309 -22.05 5.46 26.72
N GLY A 310 -20.81 4.98 26.74
CA GLY A 310 -20.47 3.67 26.20
C GLY A 310 -19.04 3.22 26.45
N LEU A 311 -18.64 2.16 25.76
CA LEU A 311 -17.26 1.71 25.71
C LEU A 311 -16.71 2.01 24.32
N VAL A 312 -15.61 2.74 24.27
CA VAL A 312 -14.76 2.83 23.08
C VAL A 312 -13.75 1.69 23.16
N ALA A 313 -13.71 0.88 22.11
CA ALA A 313 -12.67 -0.11 21.94
C ALA A 313 -11.56 0.49 21.07
N ASP A 314 -10.33 0.37 21.54
CA ASP A 314 -9.10 0.76 20.84
C ASP A 314 -8.09 -0.40 20.95
N PHE A 315 -6.99 -0.35 20.21
CA PHE A 315 -5.90 -1.33 20.31
C PHE A 315 -4.62 -0.64 20.76
N VAL A 316 -3.90 -1.26 21.71
CA VAL A 316 -2.58 -0.79 22.16
C VAL A 316 -1.54 -1.88 21.91
N GLN A 317 -0.32 -1.48 21.57
CA GLN A 317 0.80 -2.41 21.46
C GLN A 317 1.24 -2.81 22.88
N GLY A 318 1.20 -4.12 23.16
CA GLY A 318 1.56 -4.70 24.46
C GLY A 318 3.07 -4.82 24.71
#